data_AF-K9SEY1-F1
#
_entry.id   AF-K9SEY1-F1
#
_cell.length_a   1.000
_cell.length_b   1.000
_cell.length_c   1.000
_cell.angle_alpha   90.00
_cell.angle_beta   90.00
_cell.angle_gamma   90.00
#
_symmetry.space_group_name_H-M   'P 1'
#
loop_
_entity.id
_entity.type
_entity.pdbx_description
1 polymer ?
#
loop_
_entity_poly.entity_id
_entity_poly.type
_entity_poly.pdbx_seq_one_letter_code
_entity_poly.pdbx_strand_id
1 'polypeptide(L)'
;MVNLARLIQSDRRTEPITIAATIDTALCIGAGGSSGSLADKPIVRDAMGRFVIPASQIKGRLRHECEKLGRALEWDVCGSPIAQNMCPQRASSPGQSGNYCKICQIFGNPRFPSHVLFDDLICKQDTASLPEFTRPGVTISRKLRTAKDQKLFYLETTPPASELKFEGNINFIPDRPGYAKPLIFAALKHINALGGSKSAGLGWLSWDLSAFQITEADIQELQATEGSSNAAG
;
A
#
# COMPACT_ATOMS: atom_id res chain seq x y z
N MET A 1 30.24 18.38 -14.69
CA MET A 1 30.60 18.12 -13.29
C MET A 1 29.34 18.25 -12.45
N VAL A 2 28.76 17.14 -11.98
CA VAL A 2 27.56 17.17 -11.14
C VAL A 2 27.97 17.63 -9.75
N ASN A 3 27.50 18.81 -9.33
CA ASN A 3 27.82 19.35 -8.01
C ASN A 3 26.89 18.71 -6.96
N LEU A 4 27.40 17.66 -6.29
CA LEU A 4 26.68 16.90 -5.28
C LEU A 4 26.27 17.73 -4.05
N ALA A 5 26.90 18.88 -3.80
CA ALA A 5 26.52 19.75 -2.68
C ALA A 5 25.14 20.41 -2.87
N ARG A 6 24.67 20.54 -4.12
CA ARG A 6 23.30 21.01 -4.41
C ARG A 6 22.22 19.98 -4.07
N LEU A 7 22.56 18.68 -3.97
CA LEU A 7 21.60 17.64 -3.58
C LEU A 7 21.22 17.71 -2.10
N ILE A 8 22.13 18.23 -1.26
CA ILE A 8 21.89 18.43 0.18
C ILE A 8 20.94 19.61 0.40
N GLN A 9 20.90 20.58 -0.53
CA GLN A 9 20.05 21.78 -0.45
C GLN A 9 18.63 21.56 -0.99
N SER A 10 18.39 20.49 -1.75
CA SER A 10 17.05 20.08 -2.18
C SER A 10 16.35 19.23 -1.12
N ASP A 11 16.46 19.62 0.15
CA ASP A 11 15.72 19.01 1.24
C ASP A 11 14.25 19.40 1.07
N ARG A 12 13.51 18.60 0.29
CA ARG A 12 12.05 18.70 0.25
C ARG A 12 11.59 18.32 1.64
N ARG A 13 11.35 19.33 2.49
CA ARG A 13 10.79 19.14 3.82
C ARG A 13 9.49 18.37 3.70
N THR A 14 9.53 17.07 3.95
CA THR A 14 8.33 16.24 4.02
C THR A 14 7.69 16.40 5.38
N GLU A 15 6.38 16.24 5.44
CA GLU A 15 5.62 16.07 6.68
C GLU A 15 5.48 14.57 6.96
N PRO A 16 6.34 13.97 7.81
CA PRO A 16 6.21 12.56 8.17
C PRO A 16 5.02 12.38 9.11
N ILE A 17 4.20 11.36 8.83
CA ILE A 17 3.16 10.87 9.74
C ILE A 17 3.44 9.41 10.03
N THR A 18 3.73 9.11 11.29
CA THR A 18 3.96 7.74 11.74
C THR A 18 2.65 6.97 11.75
N ILE A 19 2.69 5.76 11.20
CA ILE A 19 1.61 4.78 11.29
C ILE A 19 2.17 3.49 11.87
N ALA A 20 1.34 2.78 12.63
CA ALA A 20 1.69 1.43 13.05
C ALA A 20 0.55 0.45 12.77
N ALA A 21 0.91 -0.76 12.35
CA ALA A 21 0.01 -1.88 12.17
C ALA A 21 0.35 -2.94 13.20
N THR A 22 -0.61 -3.30 14.04
CA THR A 22 -0.54 -4.48 14.89
C THR A 22 -1.18 -5.64 14.15
N ILE A 23 -0.42 -6.71 13.94
CA ILE A 23 -0.86 -7.89 13.21
C ILE A 23 -1.58 -8.85 14.16
N ASP A 24 -2.87 -9.04 13.95
CA ASP A 24 -3.75 -9.86 14.79
C ASP A 24 -3.66 -11.35 14.41
N THR A 25 -3.44 -11.65 13.12
CA THR A 25 -3.27 -13.03 12.63
C THR A 25 -1.98 -13.19 11.85
N ALA A 26 -1.48 -14.43 11.74
CA ALA A 26 -0.23 -14.74 11.04
C ALA A 26 -0.13 -14.02 9.68
N LEU A 27 0.97 -13.29 9.48
CA LEU A 27 1.21 -12.46 8.32
C LEU A 27 2.05 -13.21 7.28
N CYS A 28 1.63 -13.18 6.02
CA CYS A 28 2.38 -13.73 4.89
C CYS A 28 2.63 -12.61 3.87
N ILE A 29 3.88 -12.16 3.76
CA ILE A 29 4.32 -11.21 2.75
C ILE A 29 5.43 -11.88 1.96
N GLY A 30 5.05 -12.51 0.85
CA GLY A 30 6.01 -13.14 -0.03
C GLY A 30 6.78 -12.11 -0.85
N ALA A 31 8.11 -12.15 -0.78
CA ALA A 31 8.95 -11.60 -1.85
C ALA A 31 8.88 -12.58 -3.04
N GLY A 32 8.30 -12.15 -4.17
CA GLY A 32 8.32 -12.97 -5.37
C GLY A 32 9.77 -13.30 -5.78
N GLY A 33 10.09 -14.59 -5.92
CA GLY A 33 11.34 -15.05 -6.54
C GLY A 33 12.52 -15.32 -5.60
N SER A 34 12.32 -15.45 -4.29
CA SER A 34 13.41 -15.78 -3.36
C SER A 34 13.76 -17.28 -3.44
N SER A 35 14.99 -17.54 -3.88
CA SER A 35 15.63 -18.85 -3.88
C SER A 35 16.41 -18.99 -2.57
N GLY A 36 15.99 -19.84 -1.65
CA GLY A 36 16.77 -20.10 -0.43
C GLY A 36 15.99 -20.53 0.82
N SER A 37 14.65 -20.43 0.84
CA SER A 37 13.82 -20.99 1.90
C SER A 37 13.16 -22.29 1.43
N LEU A 38 12.85 -23.20 2.37
CA LEU A 38 12.00 -24.38 2.12
C LEU A 38 10.56 -23.97 1.74
N ALA A 39 10.18 -22.73 2.00
CA ALA A 39 8.88 -22.17 1.62
C ALA A 39 8.91 -21.50 0.24
N ASP A 40 7.85 -21.71 -0.54
CA ASP A 40 7.68 -21.08 -1.87
C ASP A 40 7.49 -19.56 -1.80
N LYS A 41 7.13 -19.04 -0.63
CA LYS A 41 6.94 -17.61 -0.35
C LYS A 41 7.47 -17.28 1.04
N PRO A 42 8.77 -16.96 1.16
CA PRO A 42 9.33 -16.55 2.43
C PRO A 42 8.91 -15.13 2.80
N ILE A 43 8.90 -14.87 4.11
CA ILE A 43 8.60 -13.55 4.64
C ILE A 43 9.77 -12.59 4.43
N VAL A 44 9.47 -11.33 4.14
CA VAL A 44 10.51 -10.31 3.91
C VAL A 44 11.16 -9.92 5.23
N ARG A 45 12.50 -9.90 5.23
CA ARG A 45 13.35 -9.44 6.34
C ARG A 45 14.30 -8.34 5.88
N ASP A 46 14.68 -7.43 6.77
CA ASP A 46 15.75 -6.47 6.52
C ASP A 46 17.15 -7.07 6.73
N ALA A 47 18.20 -6.28 6.52
CA ALA A 47 19.59 -6.71 6.72
C ALA A 47 19.92 -7.08 8.19
N MET A 48 19.07 -6.69 9.15
CA MET A 48 19.19 -7.03 10.57
C MET A 48 18.32 -8.24 10.95
N GLY A 49 17.65 -8.88 9.99
CA GLY A 49 16.78 -10.03 10.20
C GLY A 49 15.38 -9.69 10.70
N ARG A 50 15.00 -8.42 10.78
CA ARG A 50 13.68 -7.99 11.27
C ARG A 50 12.62 -8.18 10.20
N PHE A 51 11.41 -8.59 10.59
CA PHE A 51 10.29 -8.65 9.65
C PHE A 51 9.94 -7.27 9.09
N VAL A 52 9.66 -7.23 7.79
CA VAL A 52 9.34 -6.02 7.06
C VAL A 52 8.04 -6.17 6.27
N ILE A 53 7.19 -5.15 6.34
CA ILE A 53 6.13 -4.90 5.35
C ILE A 53 6.67 -3.88 4.35
N PRO A 54 6.93 -4.27 3.09
CA PRO A 54 7.49 -3.36 2.11
C PRO A 54 6.59 -2.15 1.84
N ALA A 55 7.20 -0.98 1.69
CA ALA A 55 6.56 0.28 1.33
C ALA A 55 5.71 0.15 0.07
N SER A 56 6.17 -0.65 -0.89
CA SER A 56 5.45 -0.94 -2.14
C SER A 56 4.12 -1.67 -1.91
N GLN A 57 4.03 -2.56 -0.91
CA GLN A 57 2.80 -3.23 -0.53
C GLN A 57 1.81 -2.27 0.11
N ILE A 58 2.28 -1.44 1.05
CA ILE A 58 1.45 -0.42 1.70
C ILE A 58 0.95 0.60 0.67
N LYS A 59 1.86 1.17 -0.12
CA LYS A 59 1.53 2.13 -1.19
C LYS A 59 0.53 1.56 -2.18
N GLY A 60 0.77 0.33 -2.66
CA GLY A 60 -0.12 -0.33 -3.61
C GLY A 60 -1.51 -0.60 -3.04
N ARG A 61 -1.56 -1.08 -1.78
CA ARG A 61 -2.83 -1.35 -1.08
C ARG A 61 -3.61 -0.07 -0.82
N LEU A 62 -2.94 0.98 -0.35
CA LEU A 62 -3.56 2.29 -0.11
C LEU A 62 -4.06 2.91 -1.40
N ARG A 63 -3.26 2.87 -2.47
CA ARG A 63 -3.69 3.32 -3.78
C ARG A 63 -4.99 2.62 -4.18
N HIS A 64 -5.03 1.29 -4.10
CA HIS A 64 -6.21 0.51 -4.47
C HIS A 64 -7.45 0.91 -3.67
N GLU A 65 -7.33 1.09 -2.35
CA GLU A 65 -8.47 1.52 -1.53
C GLU A 65 -8.86 2.99 -1.79
N CYS A 66 -7.90 3.91 -1.98
CA CYS A 66 -8.19 5.28 -2.41
C CYS A 66 -8.88 5.33 -3.79
N GLU A 67 -8.51 4.46 -4.73
CA GLU A 67 -9.20 4.36 -6.02
C GLU A 67 -10.65 3.88 -5.87
N LYS A 68 -10.92 2.94 -4.95
CA LYS A 68 -12.31 2.53 -4.65
C LYS A 68 -13.11 3.67 -4.05
N LEU A 69 -12.56 4.35 -3.04
CA LEU A 69 -13.21 5.51 -2.40
C LEU A 69 -13.45 6.61 -3.43
N GLY A 70 -12.44 6.93 -4.25
CA GLY A 70 -12.58 7.92 -5.32
C GLY A 70 -13.67 7.57 -6.33
N ARG A 71 -13.80 6.29 -6.74
CA ARG A 71 -14.90 5.85 -7.61
C ARG A 71 -16.26 5.93 -6.92
N ALA A 72 -16.33 5.66 -5.61
CA ALA A 72 -17.57 5.82 -4.83
C ALA A 72 -17.98 7.29 -4.68
N LEU A 73 -17.01 8.21 -4.71
CA LEU A 73 -17.21 9.66 -4.76
C LEU A 73 -17.37 10.20 -6.20
N GLU A 74 -17.63 9.31 -7.17
CA GLU A 74 -17.82 9.65 -8.59
C GLU A 74 -16.64 10.37 -9.26
N TRP A 75 -15.43 10.23 -8.73
CA TRP A 75 -14.24 10.77 -9.37
C TRP A 75 -13.84 9.96 -10.58
N ASP A 76 -13.30 10.65 -11.57
CA ASP A 76 -12.66 10.00 -12.70
C ASP A 76 -11.31 9.39 -12.29
N VAL A 77 -11.22 8.06 -12.26
CA VAL A 77 -10.03 7.31 -11.80
C VAL A 77 -9.50 6.41 -12.92
N CYS A 78 -8.20 6.48 -13.19
CA CYS A 78 -7.55 5.64 -14.20
C CYS A 78 -7.32 4.18 -13.75
N GLY A 79 -6.93 3.29 -14.66
CA GLY A 79 -6.65 1.88 -14.35
C GLY A 79 -5.19 1.63 -13.98
N SER A 80 -4.84 1.67 -12.70
CA SER A 80 -3.53 1.21 -12.20
C SER A 80 -3.44 -0.32 -12.18
N PRO A 81 -2.24 -0.95 -12.22
CA PRO A 81 -0.89 -0.37 -12.35
C PRO A 81 -0.33 -0.40 -13.77
N ILE A 82 -1.13 -0.81 -14.76
CA ILE A 82 -0.70 -0.94 -16.15
C ILE A 82 -0.56 0.47 -16.74
N ALA A 83 0.68 0.85 -17.12
CA ALA A 83 1.00 2.20 -17.57
C ALA A 83 0.02 2.71 -18.66
N GLN A 84 -0.29 1.86 -19.65
CA GLN A 84 -1.20 2.20 -20.75
C GLN A 84 -2.61 2.63 -20.29
N ASN A 85 -3.07 2.11 -19.15
CA ASN A 85 -4.39 2.40 -18.58
C ASN A 85 -4.36 3.59 -17.61
N MET A 86 -3.19 4.17 -17.36
CA MET A 86 -2.97 5.28 -16.45
C MET A 86 -2.92 6.63 -17.17
N CYS A 87 -3.12 7.72 -16.43
CA CYS A 87 -2.93 9.07 -16.96
C CYS A 87 -1.46 9.32 -17.38
N PRO A 88 -1.20 10.06 -18.47
CA PRO A 88 -2.16 10.65 -19.41
C PRO A 88 -2.56 9.68 -20.56
N GLN A 89 -2.04 8.45 -20.59
CA GLN A 89 -2.27 7.50 -21.69
C GLN A 89 -3.73 7.06 -21.82
N ARG A 90 -4.50 7.16 -20.73
CA ARG A 90 -5.97 7.00 -20.70
C ARG A 90 -6.75 8.12 -21.41
N ALA A 91 -6.10 9.13 -22.00
CA ALA A 91 -6.77 10.21 -22.71
C ALA A 91 -7.37 9.71 -24.03
N SER A 92 -8.47 8.95 -23.95
CA SER A 92 -9.29 8.53 -25.09
C SER A 92 -10.28 9.61 -25.55
N SER A 93 -10.12 10.86 -25.10
CA SER A 93 -10.89 12.01 -25.59
C SER A 93 -9.92 13.03 -26.22
N PRO A 94 -10.01 13.30 -27.54
CA PRO A 94 -9.25 14.38 -28.16
C PRO A 94 -9.79 15.71 -27.61
N GLY A 95 -9.09 16.31 -26.64
CA GLY A 95 -9.47 17.63 -26.10
C GLY A 95 -9.04 17.97 -24.66
N GLN A 96 -8.63 17.01 -23.82
CA GLN A 96 -8.12 17.31 -22.48
C GLN A 96 -6.65 16.86 -22.30
N SER A 97 -5.77 17.70 -22.84
CA SER A 97 -4.33 17.61 -22.68
C SER A 97 -3.94 17.84 -21.22
N GLY A 98 -3.29 16.86 -20.57
CA GLY A 98 -2.43 17.13 -19.41
C GLY A 98 -3.01 17.01 -17.99
N ASN A 99 -4.30 16.67 -17.81
CA ASN A 99 -4.86 16.50 -16.46
C ASN A 99 -4.65 15.07 -15.91
N TYR A 100 -4.01 14.99 -14.75
CA TYR A 100 -3.87 13.75 -13.97
C TYR A 100 -5.09 13.56 -13.07
N CYS A 101 -5.65 12.35 -13.00
CA CYS A 101 -6.72 12.06 -12.05
C CYS A 101 -6.26 12.31 -10.60
N LYS A 102 -7.20 12.59 -9.70
CA LYS A 102 -6.93 12.89 -8.28
C LYS A 102 -6.05 11.84 -7.61
N ILE A 103 -6.23 10.56 -7.94
CA ILE A 103 -5.40 9.47 -7.41
C ILE A 103 -3.95 9.56 -7.93
N CYS A 104 -3.74 9.86 -9.21
CA CYS A 104 -2.40 10.07 -9.77
C CYS A 104 -1.73 11.31 -9.18
N GLN A 105 -2.50 12.35 -8.81
CA GLN A 105 -1.96 13.54 -8.13
C GLN A 105 -1.41 13.22 -6.73
N ILE A 106 -1.88 12.14 -6.09
CA ILE A 106 -1.39 11.69 -4.78
C ILE A 106 -0.22 10.70 -4.95
N PHE A 107 -0.47 9.59 -5.64
CA PHE A 107 0.43 8.42 -5.68
C PHE A 107 1.45 8.44 -6.84
N GLY A 108 1.30 9.38 -7.76
CA GLY A 108 2.08 9.48 -8.98
C GLY A 108 1.66 8.47 -10.07
N ASN A 109 2.37 8.51 -11.18
CA ASN A 109 2.31 7.55 -12.28
C ASN A 109 3.67 7.54 -13.01
N PRO A 110 3.89 6.70 -14.04
CA PRO A 110 5.18 6.65 -14.73
C PRO A 110 5.70 7.97 -15.31
N ARG A 111 4.84 9.00 -15.47
CA ARG A 111 5.17 10.33 -15.99
C ARG A 111 4.93 11.48 -14.99
N PHE A 112 4.41 11.19 -13.80
CA PHE A 112 4.09 12.19 -12.78
C PHE A 112 4.57 11.74 -11.40
N PRO A 113 5.38 12.53 -10.70
CA PRO A 113 5.94 12.12 -9.41
C PRO A 113 4.83 11.95 -8.36
N SER A 114 5.10 11.08 -7.38
CA SER A 114 4.25 10.93 -6.20
C SER A 114 4.38 12.16 -5.30
N HIS A 115 3.29 12.62 -4.68
CA HIS A 115 3.32 13.61 -3.59
C HIS A 115 3.33 12.97 -2.21
N VAL A 116 3.37 11.64 -2.16
CA VAL A 116 3.45 10.86 -0.93
C VAL A 116 4.51 9.78 -1.09
N LEU A 117 5.42 9.69 -0.11
CA LEU A 117 6.43 8.64 -0.01
C LEU A 117 6.08 7.74 1.18
N PHE A 118 6.46 6.47 1.09
CA PHE A 118 6.15 5.46 2.09
C PHE A 118 7.45 4.81 2.54
N ASP A 119 7.63 4.72 3.84
CA ASP A 119 8.68 3.90 4.42
C ASP A 119 8.21 2.44 4.51
N ASP A 120 9.18 1.53 4.56
CA ASP A 120 8.91 0.15 4.96
C ASP A 120 8.39 0.14 6.41
N LEU A 121 7.37 -0.66 6.71
CA LEU A 121 6.96 -0.87 8.10
C LEU A 121 7.83 -1.97 8.69
N ILE A 122 8.55 -1.65 9.76
CA ILE A 122 9.54 -2.53 10.37
C ILE A 122 9.01 -3.03 11.71
N CYS A 123 9.11 -4.34 11.95
CA CYS A 123 8.82 -4.92 13.25
C CYS A 123 9.92 -4.51 14.25
N LYS A 124 9.56 -3.77 15.30
CA LYS A 124 10.52 -3.32 16.33
C LYS A 124 10.77 -4.36 17.42
N GLN A 125 9.91 -5.37 17.54
CA GLN A 125 10.11 -6.47 18.48
C GLN A 125 11.27 -7.36 18.00
N ASP A 126 11.93 -8.03 18.94
CA ASP A 126 12.95 -9.01 18.61
C ASP A 126 12.30 -10.19 17.88
N THR A 127 12.73 -10.38 16.63
CA THR A 127 12.23 -11.43 15.73
C THR A 127 13.25 -12.54 15.55
N ALA A 128 14.49 -12.37 16.03
CA ALA A 128 15.56 -13.35 15.89
C ALA A 128 15.29 -14.64 16.67
N SER A 129 14.49 -14.54 17.74
CA SER A 129 14.05 -15.67 18.56
C SER A 129 12.72 -16.29 18.08
N LEU A 130 12.04 -15.70 17.10
CA LEU A 130 10.76 -16.20 16.61
C LEU A 130 10.99 -17.35 15.61
N PRO A 131 10.33 -18.51 15.80
CA PRO A 131 10.46 -19.63 14.88
C PRO A 131 9.83 -19.29 13.52
N GLU A 132 10.46 -19.77 12.44
CA GLU A 132 9.85 -19.74 11.11
C GLU A 132 8.62 -20.66 11.10
N PHE A 133 7.45 -20.11 10.83
CA PHE A 133 6.23 -20.90 10.68
C PHE A 133 5.93 -21.12 9.21
N THR A 134 5.81 -22.39 8.82
CA THR A 134 5.43 -22.76 7.46
C THR A 134 4.03 -23.36 7.46
N ARG A 135 3.13 -22.80 6.65
CA ARG A 135 1.79 -23.33 6.41
C ARG A 135 1.71 -24.05 5.06
N PRO A 136 1.37 -25.35 5.03
CA PRO A 136 1.08 -26.04 3.78
C PRO A 136 -0.28 -25.60 3.22
N GLY A 137 -0.34 -25.42 1.91
CA GLY A 137 -1.55 -25.18 1.15
C GLY A 137 -1.64 -26.14 -0.02
N VAL A 138 -2.86 -26.61 -0.32
CA VAL A 138 -3.11 -27.50 -1.46
C VAL A 138 -4.11 -26.86 -2.43
N THR A 139 -3.87 -27.02 -3.72
CA THR A 139 -4.86 -26.62 -4.74
C THR A 139 -5.89 -27.73 -4.91
N ILE A 140 -7.16 -27.44 -4.65
CA ILE A 140 -8.26 -28.41 -4.85
C ILE A 140 -8.91 -28.17 -6.23
N SER A 141 -9.06 -29.23 -7.01
CA SER A 141 -9.85 -29.19 -8.25
C SER A 141 -11.34 -29.15 -7.90
N ARG A 142 -12.05 -28.05 -8.20
CA ARG A 142 -13.49 -27.97 -7.93
C ARG A 142 -14.30 -29.03 -8.69
N LYS A 143 -13.87 -29.39 -9.91
CA LYS A 143 -14.55 -30.39 -10.76
C LYS A 143 -14.36 -31.82 -10.23
N LEU A 144 -13.14 -32.16 -9.81
CA LEU A 144 -12.80 -33.51 -9.36
C LEU A 144 -12.96 -33.68 -7.84
N ARG A 145 -13.13 -32.57 -7.10
CA ARG A 145 -13.12 -32.48 -5.63
C ARG A 145 -11.89 -33.13 -4.97
N THR A 146 -10.83 -33.34 -5.73
CA THR A 146 -9.56 -33.89 -5.27
C THR A 146 -8.48 -32.82 -5.21
N ALA A 147 -7.46 -33.06 -4.38
CA ALA A 147 -6.23 -32.30 -4.48
C ALA A 147 -5.65 -32.45 -5.88
N LYS A 148 -5.26 -31.33 -6.51
CA LYS A 148 -4.50 -31.38 -7.75
C LYS A 148 -3.10 -31.85 -7.43
N ASP A 149 -2.69 -32.86 -8.17
CA ASP A 149 -1.35 -33.42 -8.05
C ASP A 149 -0.28 -32.35 -8.32
N GLN A 150 0.82 -32.42 -7.59
CA GLN A 150 1.94 -31.47 -7.65
C GLN A 150 1.58 -29.98 -7.47
N LYS A 151 0.53 -29.67 -6.70
CA LYS A 151 0.15 -28.29 -6.34
C LYS A 151 0.06 -28.06 -4.83
N LEU A 152 0.93 -28.74 -4.09
CA LEU A 152 1.27 -28.40 -2.72
C LEU A 152 2.20 -27.18 -2.76
N PHE A 153 1.94 -26.20 -1.91
CA PHE A 153 2.82 -25.06 -1.72
C PHE A 153 2.94 -24.71 -0.25
N TYR A 154 4.04 -24.10 0.13
CA TYR A 154 4.37 -23.73 1.48
C TYR A 154 4.46 -22.21 1.60
N LEU A 155 3.69 -21.66 2.54
CA LEU A 155 3.71 -20.23 2.87
C LEU A 155 4.50 -20.06 4.17
N GLU A 156 5.56 -19.26 4.15
CA GLU A 156 6.14 -18.78 5.39
C GLU A 156 5.22 -17.70 5.96
N THR A 157 4.98 -17.77 7.26
CA THR A 157 4.17 -16.80 7.99
C THR A 157 4.87 -16.39 9.27
N THR A 158 4.54 -15.22 9.80
CA THR A 158 4.84 -14.93 11.20
C THR A 158 4.15 -15.95 12.12
N PRO A 159 4.65 -16.15 13.35
CA PRO A 159 3.93 -16.94 14.34
C PRO A 159 2.50 -16.41 14.53
N PRO A 160 1.49 -17.29 14.63
CA PRO A 160 0.11 -16.86 14.90
C PRO A 160 0.02 -16.17 16.26
N ALA A 161 -0.89 -15.20 16.39
CA ALA A 161 -1.18 -14.46 17.63
C ALA A 161 0.05 -13.77 18.26
N SER A 162 0.99 -13.32 17.43
CA SER A 162 2.23 -12.67 17.88
C SER A 162 2.08 -11.16 18.13
N GLU A 163 0.89 -10.59 17.90
CA GLU A 163 0.56 -9.15 18.06
C GLU A 163 1.70 -8.24 17.60
N LEU A 164 2.32 -8.60 16.47
CA LEU A 164 3.55 -7.94 16.03
C LEU A 164 3.23 -6.53 15.57
N LYS A 165 3.95 -5.55 16.13
CA LYS A 165 3.80 -4.14 15.79
C LYS A 165 4.83 -3.75 14.74
N PHE A 166 4.33 -3.36 13.57
CA PHE A 166 5.12 -2.82 12.47
C PHE A 166 4.91 -1.31 12.40
N GLU A 167 5.99 -0.54 12.31
CA GLU A 167 5.95 0.92 12.32
C GLU A 167 6.77 1.51 11.16
N GLY A 168 6.28 2.60 10.60
CA GLY A 168 6.97 3.40 9.58
C GLY A 168 6.19 4.69 9.30
N ASN A 169 6.68 5.50 8.37
CA ASN A 169 6.06 6.80 8.07
C ASN A 169 5.44 6.87 6.68
N ILE A 170 4.37 7.66 6.59
CA ILE A 170 3.89 8.23 5.35
C ILE A 170 4.42 9.67 5.29
N ASN A 171 5.26 9.96 4.30
CA ASN A 171 5.92 11.23 4.13
C ASN A 171 5.18 12.05 3.08
N PHE A 172 4.50 13.12 3.50
CA PHE A 172 3.76 14.00 2.61
C PHE A 172 4.67 15.11 2.07
N ILE A 173 4.71 15.26 0.75
CA ILE A 173 5.49 16.31 0.09
C ILE A 173 4.71 17.64 0.17
N PRO A 174 5.39 18.80 0.31
CA PRO A 174 4.76 20.11 0.19
C PRO A 174 4.01 20.27 -1.14
N ASP A 175 2.99 21.13 -1.19
CA ASP A 175 2.14 21.38 -2.37
C ASP A 175 1.34 20.17 -2.88
N ARG A 176 1.19 19.14 -2.04
CA ARG A 176 0.23 18.05 -2.28
C ARG A 176 -1.20 18.60 -2.41
N PRO A 177 -2.09 17.89 -3.11
CA PRO A 177 -3.51 18.21 -3.08
C PRO A 177 -4.06 18.09 -1.65
N GLY A 178 -4.90 19.05 -1.25
CA GLY A 178 -5.48 19.12 0.09
C GLY A 178 -6.24 17.85 0.53
N TYR A 179 -7.05 17.31 -0.38
CA TYR A 179 -7.79 16.06 -0.19
C TYR A 179 -6.91 14.80 -0.02
N ALA A 180 -5.59 14.87 -0.21
CA ALA A 180 -4.71 13.70 -0.14
C ALA A 180 -4.67 13.07 1.26
N LYS A 181 -4.51 13.90 2.29
CA LYS A 181 -4.38 13.48 3.68
C LYS A 181 -5.67 12.81 4.21
N PRO A 182 -6.87 13.40 4.09
CA PRO A 182 -8.11 12.78 4.55
C PRO A 182 -8.48 11.53 3.73
N LEU A 183 -8.21 11.49 2.42
CA LEU A 183 -8.45 10.31 1.60
C LEU A 183 -7.55 9.13 1.99
N ILE A 184 -6.27 9.37 2.26
CA ILE A 184 -5.34 8.33 2.74
C ILE A 184 -5.76 7.83 4.12
N PHE A 185 -6.16 8.74 5.02
CA PHE A 185 -6.65 8.36 6.35
C PHE A 185 -7.90 7.48 6.28
N ALA A 186 -8.88 7.86 5.45
CA ALA A 186 -10.05 7.04 5.19
C ALA A 186 -9.64 5.67 4.62
N ALA A 187 -8.79 5.63 3.60
CA ALA A 187 -8.32 4.39 3.00
C ALA A 187 -7.60 3.47 4.01
N LEU A 188 -6.77 4.02 4.90
CA LEU A 188 -6.13 3.26 5.99
C LEU A 188 -7.17 2.57 6.88
N LYS A 189 -8.22 3.29 7.30
CA LYS A 189 -9.30 2.72 8.11
C LYS A 189 -10.07 1.60 7.40
N HIS A 190 -10.11 1.59 6.07
CA HIS A 190 -10.72 0.52 5.28
C HIS A 190 -9.80 -0.69 5.05
N ILE A 191 -8.50 -0.60 5.39
CA ILE A 191 -7.56 -1.71 5.28
C ILE A 191 -7.53 -2.46 6.61
N ASN A 192 -8.17 -3.64 6.63
CA ASN A 192 -8.18 -4.55 7.77
C ASN A 192 -7.22 -5.75 7.63
N ALA A 193 -6.57 -5.90 6.48
CA ALA A 193 -5.63 -6.97 6.25
C ALA A 193 -4.56 -6.62 5.19
N LEU A 194 -3.33 -7.06 5.44
CA LEU A 194 -2.16 -6.92 4.57
C LEU A 194 -1.58 -8.27 4.15
N GLY A 195 -0.79 -8.27 3.07
CA GLY A 195 -0.15 -9.47 2.56
C GLY A 195 -1.05 -10.38 1.72
N GLY A 196 -0.59 -11.62 1.53
CA GLY A 196 -1.23 -12.65 0.74
C GLY A 196 -2.26 -13.47 1.53
N SER A 197 -3.10 -14.23 0.82
CA SER A 197 -4.02 -15.22 1.40
C SER A 197 -5.00 -14.66 2.47
N LYS A 198 -5.39 -13.39 2.33
CA LYS A 198 -6.34 -12.69 3.22
C LYS A 198 -7.68 -13.42 3.36
N SER A 199 -8.21 -13.97 2.25
CA SER A 199 -9.44 -14.76 2.25
C SER A 199 -9.33 -16.10 3.01
N ALA A 200 -8.11 -16.52 3.35
CA ALA A 200 -7.83 -17.69 4.20
C ALA A 200 -7.51 -17.29 5.66
N GLY A 201 -7.79 -16.04 6.06
CA GLY A 201 -7.66 -15.57 7.45
C GLY A 201 -6.28 -15.05 7.84
N LEU A 202 -5.37 -14.81 6.89
CA LEU A 202 -4.01 -14.33 7.15
C LEU A 202 -3.91 -12.80 7.05
N GLY A 203 -3.02 -12.23 7.86
CA GLY A 203 -2.60 -10.83 7.80
C GLY A 203 -3.64 -9.82 8.26
N TRP A 204 -4.62 -10.21 9.08
CA TRP A 204 -5.54 -9.28 9.73
C TRP A 204 -4.77 -8.36 10.66
N LEU A 205 -5.19 -7.11 10.73
CA LEU A 205 -4.48 -6.10 11.50
C LEU A 205 -5.41 -5.01 12.02
N SER A 206 -4.88 -4.31 13.02
CA SER A 206 -5.42 -3.09 13.58
C SER A 206 -4.40 -1.96 13.42
N TRP A 207 -4.86 -0.77 13.00
CA TRP A 207 -4.00 0.40 12.85
C TRP A 207 -3.97 1.26 14.11
N ASP A 208 -2.77 1.68 14.50
CA ASP A 208 -2.52 2.81 15.38
C ASP A 208 -2.18 4.03 14.51
N LEU A 209 -3.15 4.93 14.41
CA LEU A 209 -3.10 6.16 13.61
C LEU A 209 -3.12 7.41 14.49
N SER A 210 -2.67 7.29 15.74
CA SER A 210 -2.69 8.39 16.73
C SER A 210 -1.96 9.66 16.25
N ALA A 211 -0.88 9.50 15.48
CA ALA A 211 -0.14 10.62 14.88
C ALA A 211 -0.84 11.22 13.64
N PHE A 212 -1.85 10.56 13.08
CA PHE A 212 -2.54 10.97 11.85
C PHE A 212 -3.71 11.89 12.19
N GLN A 213 -3.41 13.16 12.43
CA GLN A 213 -4.40 14.19 12.74
C GLN A 213 -5.10 14.69 11.47
N ILE A 214 -6.44 14.67 11.47
CA ILE A 214 -7.30 15.22 10.42
C ILE A 214 -8.05 16.42 10.99
N THR A 215 -7.99 17.55 10.28
CA THR A 215 -8.69 18.79 10.62
C THR A 215 -10.00 18.92 9.85
N GLU A 216 -10.87 19.82 10.29
CA GLU A 216 -12.11 20.13 9.56
C GLU A 216 -11.81 20.68 8.16
N ALA A 217 -10.74 21.48 8.01
CA ALA A 217 -10.33 22.01 6.72
C ALA A 217 -9.94 20.89 5.74
N ASP A 218 -9.24 19.86 6.20
CA ASP A 218 -8.91 18.69 5.37
C ASP A 218 -10.19 18.02 4.83
N ILE A 219 -11.21 17.86 5.69
CA ILE A 219 -12.49 17.24 5.30
C ILE A 219 -13.22 18.10 4.27
N GLN A 220 -13.26 19.41 4.47
CA GLN A 220 -13.87 20.35 3.53
C GLN A 220 -13.21 20.30 2.15
N GLU A 221 -11.87 20.18 2.10
CA GLU A 221 -11.15 20.03 0.83
C GLU A 221 -11.51 18.72 0.12
N LEU A 222 -11.73 17.62 0.85
CA LEU A 222 -12.20 16.37 0.27
C LEU A 222 -13.61 16.52 -0.32
N GLN A 223 -14.54 17.10 0.43
CA GLN A 223 -15.94 17.33 0.04
C GLN A 223 -16.07 18.30 -1.13
N ALA A 224 -15.26 19.37 -1.16
CA ALA A 224 -15.23 20.34 -2.25
C ALA A 224 -14.93 19.67 -3.59
N THR A 225 -14.33 18.48 -3.57
CA THR A 225 -14.00 17.74 -4.78
C THR A 225 -15.13 16.82 -5.28
N GLU A 226 -16.20 16.61 -4.50
CA GLU A 226 -17.37 15.80 -4.86
C GLU A 226 -18.29 16.51 -5.88
N GLY A 227 -18.19 17.84 -6.02
CA GLY A 227 -19.09 18.64 -6.87
C GLY A 227 -18.59 19.00 -8.28
N SER A 228 -17.35 18.67 -8.66
CA SER A 228 -16.78 19.13 -9.95
C SER A 228 -17.15 18.28 -11.17
N SER A 229 -17.97 17.24 -11.03
CA SER A 229 -18.44 16.39 -12.15
C SER A 229 -19.76 16.85 -12.79
N ASN A 230 -20.48 17.83 -12.21
CA ASN A 230 -21.81 18.25 -12.67
C ASN A 230 -21.84 19.43 -13.68
N ALA A 231 -20.71 19.80 -14.30
CA ALA A 231 -20.62 20.96 -15.20
C ALA A 231 -20.47 20.60 -16.70
N ALA A 232 -20.79 19.37 -17.10
CA ALA A 232 -20.80 18.96 -18.51
C ALA A 232 -22.04 18.11 -18.83
N GLY A 233 -23.20 18.77 -18.84
CA GLY A 233 -24.47 18.27 -19.38
C GLY A 233 -25.00 19.27 -20.39
#